data_AF-A0A089XBN0-F1
#
_entry.id   AF-A0A089XBN0-F1
#
_cell.length_a   1.000
_cell.length_b   1.000
_cell.length_c   1.000
_cell.angle_alpha   90.00
_cell.angle_beta   90.00
_cell.angle_gamma   90.00
#
_symmetry.space_group_name_H-M   'P 1'
#
loop_
_entity.id
_entity.type
_entity.pdbx_description
1 polymer ?
#
loop_
_entity_poly.entity_id
_entity_poly.type
_entity_poly.pdbx_seq_one_letter_code
_entity_poly.pdbx_strand_id
1 'polypeptide(L)' 'MAEVAARAGVSAETLRKIETGRAPTPAFFTVAALAGTLGLSLDELLVATAVTAEPAAA' A
#
# COMPACT_ATOMS: atom_id res chain seq x y z
N MET A 1 -11.51 -5.02 6.67
CA MET A 1 -11.30 -3.71 6.02
C MET A 1 -11.46 -2.54 7.00
N ALA A 2 -12.62 -2.33 7.62
CA ALA A 2 -12.84 -1.21 8.55
C ALA A 2 -11.88 -1.19 9.75
N GLU A 3 -11.61 -2.36 10.36
CA GLU A 3 -10.65 -2.47 11.48
C GLU A 3 -9.22 -2.09 11.06
N VAL A 4 -8.76 -2.61 9.91
CA VAL A 4 -7.43 -2.30 9.35
C VAL A 4 -7.30 -0.79 9.09
N ALA A 5 -8.33 -0.19 8.50
CA ALA A 5 -8.34 1.26 8.25
C ALA A 5 -8.23 2.06 9.56
N ALA A 6 -9.04 1.70 10.57
CA ALA A 6 -9.02 2.37 11.87
C ALA A 6 -7.65 2.25 12.56
N ARG A 7 -7.04 1.05 12.55
CA ARG A 7 -5.72 0.82 13.13
C ARG A 7 -4.59 1.52 12.38
N ALA A 8 -4.72 1.69 11.07
CA ALA A 8 -3.78 2.43 10.23
C ALA A 8 -4.02 3.95 10.23
N GLY A 9 -5.01 4.45 10.98
CA GLY A 9 -5.31 5.89 11.07
C GLY A 9 -5.93 6.49 9.80
N VAL A 10 -6.59 5.68 8.97
CA VAL A 10 -7.28 6.11 7.75
C VAL A 10 -8.76 5.75 7.76
N SER A 11 -9.56 6.45 6.95
CA SER A 11 -10.97 6.08 6.78
C SER A 11 -11.10 4.77 5.98
N ALA A 12 -12.17 4.01 6.23
CA ALA A 12 -12.48 2.82 5.43
C ALA A 12 -12.66 3.16 3.94
N GLU A 13 -13.18 4.34 3.63
CA GLU A 13 -13.31 4.83 2.25
C GLU A 13 -11.94 5.14 1.62
N THR A 14 -11.00 5.69 2.39
CA THR A 14 -9.61 5.90 1.94
C THR A 14 -8.95 4.56 1.59
N LEU A 15 -9.08 3.56 2.47
CA LEU A 15 -8.54 2.22 2.21
C LEU A 15 -9.17 1.60 0.95
N ARG A 16 -10.50 1.73 0.78
CA ARG A 16 -11.20 1.26 -0.43
C ARG A 16 -10.70 1.94 -1.70
N LYS A 17 -10.40 3.24 -1.65
CA LYS A 17 -9.82 3.96 -2.80
C LYS A 17 -8.43 3.45 -3.16
N ILE A 18 -7.61 3.09 -2.17
CA ILE A 18 -6.29 2.49 -2.40
C ILE A 18 -6.44 1.11 -3.05
N GLU A 19 -7.27 0.23 -2.46
CA GLU A 19 -7.52 -1.12 -2.98
C GLU A 19 -8.08 -1.14 -4.41
N THR A 20 -8.89 -0.14 -4.75
CA THR A 20 -9.52 -0.03 -6.08
C THR A 20 -8.70 0.81 -7.08
N GLY A 21 -7.49 1.27 -6.69
CA GLY A 21 -6.63 2.10 -7.53
C GLY A 21 -7.16 3.54 -7.76
N ARG A 22 -8.23 3.95 -7.07
CA ARG A 22 -8.78 5.32 -7.11
C ARG A 22 -8.01 6.33 -6.25
N ALA A 23 -6.98 5.86 -5.55
CA ALA A 23 -5.93 6.68 -4.96
C ALA A 23 -4.59 6.28 -5.64
N PRO A 24 -4.26 6.85 -6.80
CA PRO A 24 -3.10 6.43 -7.60
C PRO A 24 -1.76 6.79 -6.95
N THR A 25 -1.75 7.76 -6.04
CA THR A 25 -0.56 8.23 -5.32
C THR A 25 -0.86 8.36 -3.83
N PRO A 26 -1.05 7.23 -3.11
CA PRO A 26 -1.23 7.28 -1.67
C PRO A 26 0.04 7.87 -1.02
N ALA A 27 -0.14 8.67 0.03
CA ALA A 27 0.99 9.20 0.78
C ALA A 27 1.85 8.06 1.35
N PHE A 28 3.17 8.24 1.36
CA PHE A 28 4.11 7.24 1.89
C PHE A 28 3.73 6.78 3.31
N PHE A 29 3.42 7.74 4.20
CA PHE A 29 3.02 7.44 5.57
C PHE A 29 1.73 6.62 5.66
N THR A 30 0.81 6.76 4.70
CA THR A 30 -0.38 5.92 4.61
C THR A 30 -0.01 4.47 4.29
N VAL A 31 0.90 4.26 3.33
CA VAL A 31 1.40 2.93 2.99
C VAL A 31 2.14 2.29 4.17
N ALA A 32 3.02 3.05 4.84
CA ALA A 32 3.77 2.58 6.00
C ALA A 32 2.86 2.21 7.18
N ALA A 33 1.82 3.00 7.47
CA ALA A 33 0.86 2.69 8.53
C ALA A 33 0.03 1.42 8.23
N LEU A 34 -0.37 1.23 6.97
CA LEU A 34 -1.04 0.01 6.53
C LEU A 34 -0.12 -1.22 6.64
N ALA A 35 1.14 -1.10 6.21
CA ALA A 35 2.14 -2.15 6.33
C ALA A 35 2.30 -2.60 7.80
N GLY A 36 2.56 -1.64 8.70
CA GLY A 36 2.71 -1.92 10.12
C GLY A 36 1.45 -2.52 10.76
N THR A 37 0.26 -2.10 10.33
CA THR A 37 -1.02 -2.66 10.81
C THR A 37 -1.19 -4.13 10.38
N LEU A 38 -0.70 -4.49 9.20
CA LEU A 38 -0.76 -5.84 8.65
C LEU A 38 0.41 -6.72 9.10
N GLY A 39 1.34 -6.20 9.91
CA GLY A 39 2.53 -6.93 10.34
C GLY A 39 3.54 -7.15 9.22
N LEU A 40 3.50 -6.31 8.17
CA LEU A 40 4.42 -6.34 7.04
C LEU A 40 5.51 -5.27 7.22
N SER A 41 6.73 -5.62 6.86
CA SER A 41 7.82 -4.66 6.64
C SER A 41 7.66 -3.95 5.29
N LEU A 42 8.27 -2.77 5.17
CA LEU A 42 8.33 -2.06 3.89
C LEU A 42 9.22 -2.80 2.87
N ASP A 43 10.22 -3.55 3.34
CA ASP A 43 11.06 -4.38 2.48
C ASP A 43 10.26 -5.53 1.83
N GLU A 44 9.39 -6.19 2.59
CA GLU A 44 8.49 -7.22 2.04
C GLU A 44 7.55 -6.63 0.97
N LEU A 45 7.00 -5.44 1.22
CA LEU A 45 6.17 -4.75 0.24
C LEU A 45 6.94 -4.35 -1.02
N LEU A 46 8.18 -3.88 -0.87
CA LEU A 46 9.07 -3.56 -1.99
C LEU A 46 9.31 -4.79 -2.86
N VAL A 47 9.67 -5.93 -2.26
CA VAL A 47 9.90 -7.18 -2.99
C VAL A 47 8.62 -7.68 -3.68
N ALA A 48 7.47 -7.59 -3.00
CA ALA A 48 6.19 -8.04 -3.54
C ALA A 48 5.64 -7.17 -4.67
N THR A 49 6.00 -5.88 -4.71
CA THR A 49 5.51 -4.91 -5.71
C THR A 49 6.55 -4.55 -6.76
N ALA A 50 7.78 -5.05 -6.63
CA ALA A 50 8.79 -4.93 -7.66
C ALA A 50 8.26 -5.57 -8.94
N VAL A 51 7.88 -4.74 -9.92
CA VAL A 51 7.72 -5.18 -11.30
C VAL A 51 9.08 -5.74 -11.70
N THR A 52 9.14 -7.01 -12.12
CA THR A 52 10.27 -7.48 -12.92
C THR A 52 10.33 -6.56 -14.13
N ALA A 53 11.18 -5.54 -14.07
CA ALA A 53 11.45 -4.69 -15.19
C ALA A 53 11.99 -5.61 -16.27
N GLU A 54 11.21 -5.88 -17.32
CA GLU A 54 11.82 -6.31 -18.57
C GLU A 54 12.85 -5.23 -18.93
N PRO A 55 14.10 -5.62 -19.25
CA PRO A 55 15.10 -4.65 -19.64
C PRO A 55 14.52 -3.87 -20.82
N ALA A 56 14.43 -2.56 -20.68
CA ALA A 56 13.99 -1.68 -21.74
C ALA A 56 14.83 -2.02 -22.98
N ALA A 57 14.16 -2.54 -24.02
CA ALA A 57 14.81 -2.95 -25.26
C ALA A 57 15.65 -1.79 -25.78
N ALA A 58 16.97 -2.02 -25.82
CA ALA A 58 17.96 -1.12 -26.39
C ALA A 58 17.86 -1.10 -27.92
#